data_AF-A0A1B9NJ62-F1
#
_entry.id   AF-A0A1B9NJ62-F1
#
_cell.length_a   1.000
_cell.length_b   1.000
_cell.length_c   1.000
_cell.angle_alpha   90.00
_cell.angle_beta   90.00
_cell.angle_gamma   90.00
#
_symmetry.space_group_name_H-M   'P 1'
#
loop_
_entity.id
_entity.type
_entity.pdbx_description
1 polymer ?
#
loop_
_entity_poly.entity_id
_entity_poly.type
_entity_poly.pdbx_seq_one_letter_code
_entity_poly.pdbx_strand_id
1 'polypeptide(L)'
;MIKIKPTGAKLKDFRFYWYNKQQLMSFSRYPEINLSDARKLKEETREYVVKGIDPRLQLTIKKNKIAPQEDKNTTPLFSEYALEWKKIKIEKLYIYIGREDALKRRQSTCKYPKLSTQLT
;
A
#
# COMPACT_ATOMS: atom_id res chain seq x y z
N MET A 1 13.40 -5.56 21.61
CA MET A 1 12.52 -5.47 22.79
C MET A 1 11.14 -5.93 22.38
N ILE A 2 10.35 -6.53 23.27
CA ILE A 2 8.95 -6.85 22.97
C ILE A 2 8.10 -5.66 23.37
N LYS A 3 7.30 -5.13 22.45
CA LYS A 3 6.30 -4.10 22.72
C LYS A 3 4.92 -4.73 22.67
N ILE A 4 4.10 -4.48 23.68
CA ILE A 4 2.73 -4.97 23.76
C ILE A 4 1.82 -3.77 23.53
N LYS A 5 0.98 -3.82 22.50
CA LYS A 5 -0.05 -2.82 22.24
C LYS A 5 -1.26 -3.08 23.16
N PRO A 6 -2.07 -2.06 23.50
CA PRO A 6 -3.31 -2.26 24.27
C PRO A 6 -4.29 -3.23 23.57
N THR A 7 -4.19 -3.34 22.24
CA THR A 7 -4.92 -4.33 21.43
C THR A 7 -4.44 -5.78 21.61
N GLY A 8 -3.45 -6.04 22.48
CA GLY A 8 -2.86 -7.36 22.71
C GLY A 8 -1.79 -7.78 21.69
N ALA A 9 -1.54 -6.97 20.65
CA ALA A 9 -0.51 -7.28 19.66
C ALA A 9 0.89 -7.18 20.27
N LYS A 10 1.67 -8.26 20.17
CA LYS A 10 3.05 -8.35 20.65
C LYS A 10 4.00 -8.14 19.47
N LEU A 11 4.70 -7.00 19.44
CA LEU A 11 5.62 -6.62 18.38
C LEU A 11 7.07 -6.76 18.83
N LYS A 12 7.94 -7.13 17.89
CA LYS A 12 9.40 -7.18 18.10
C LYS A 12 10.02 -5.89 17.58
N ASP A 13 10.28 -4.97 18.49
CA ASP A 13 10.82 -3.65 18.19
C ASP A 13 12.36 -3.62 18.33
N PHE A 14 12.98 -2.90 17.40
CA PHE A 14 14.40 -2.59 17.37
C PHE A 14 14.60 -1.07 17.37
N ARG A 15 15.36 -0.58 18.36
CA ARG A 15 15.76 0.83 18.48
C ARG A 15 17.22 0.96 18.08
N PHE A 16 17.53 1.94 17.25
CA PHE A 16 18.87 2.26 16.80
C PHE A 16 19.03 3.77 16.59
N TYR A 17 20.27 4.24 16.46
CA TYR A 17 20.56 5.62 16.10
C TYR A 17 20.99 5.71 14.64
N TRP A 18 20.48 6.71 13.94
CA TRP A 18 20.83 6.99 12.55
C TRP A 18 20.94 8.50 12.36
N TYR A 19 22.09 8.98 11.88
CA TYR A 19 22.38 10.42 11.79
C TYR A 19 22.01 11.19 13.08
N ASN A 20 22.44 10.67 14.24
CA ASN A 20 22.13 11.20 15.58
C ASN A 20 20.63 11.28 15.95
N LYS A 21 19.75 10.69 15.15
CA LYS A 21 18.33 10.58 15.46
C LYS A 21 18.00 9.16 15.90
N GLN A 22 17.29 9.04 17.00
CA GLN A 22 16.79 7.74 17.43
C GLN A 22 15.67 7.29 16.49
N GLN A 23 15.78 6.07 15.99
CA GLN A 23 14.81 5.44 15.10
C GLN A 23 14.29 4.14 15.70
N LEU A 24 13.04 3.83 15.37
CA LEU A 24 12.35 2.62 15.78
C LEU A 24 11.89 1.87 14.52
N MET A 25 12.14 0.56 14.52
CA MET A 25 11.68 -0.36 13.48
C MET A 25 11.10 -1.61 14.12
N SER A 26 9.88 -1.98 13.72
CA SER A 26 9.23 -3.22 14.16
C SER A 26 9.42 -4.29 13.10
N PHE A 27 9.86 -5.48 13.50
CA PHE A 27 10.10 -6.59 12.58
C PHE A 27 8.85 -7.41 12.31
N SER A 28 8.20 -7.89 13.37
CA SER A 28 7.12 -8.86 13.27
C SER A 28 6.19 -8.84 14.47
N ARG A 29 5.01 -9.45 14.27
CA ARG A 29 4.05 -9.76 15.32
C ARG A 29 4.29 -11.19 15.80
N TYR A 30 4.29 -11.41 17.10
CA TYR A 30 4.27 -12.76 17.68
C TYR A 30 2.82 -13.27 17.68
N PRO A 31 2.54 -14.55 17.33
CA PRO A 31 3.47 -15.66 17.12
C PRO A 31 3.87 -15.92 15.65
N GLU A 32 3.54 -15.03 14.72
CA GLU A 32 3.78 -15.22 13.27
C GLU A 32 5.25 -15.54 12.96
N ILE A 33 6.18 -15.00 13.75
CA ILE A 33 7.61 -15.35 13.70
C ILE A 33 8.08 -15.82 15.07
N ASN A 34 8.88 -16.88 15.08
CA ASN A 34 9.49 -17.41 16.30
C ASN A 34 10.49 -16.42 16.93
N LEU A 35 10.71 -16.55 18.23
CA LEU A 35 11.63 -15.70 18.99
C LEU A 35 13.08 -15.83 18.50
N SER A 36 13.49 -17.05 18.09
CA SER A 36 14.83 -17.31 17.54
C SER A 36 15.08 -16.47 16.28
N ASP A 37 14.13 -16.46 15.36
CA ASP A 37 14.30 -15.84 14.06
C ASP A 37 14.23 -14.32 14.19
N ALA A 38 13.37 -13.82 15.08
CA ALA A 38 13.36 -12.40 15.45
C ALA A 38 14.71 -11.94 16.06
N ARG A 39 15.45 -12.81 16.75
CA ARG A 39 16.81 -12.49 17.25
C ARG A 39 17.84 -12.45 16.13
N LYS A 40 17.83 -13.44 15.24
CA LYS A 40 18.69 -13.45 14.05
C LYS A 40 18.50 -12.20 13.20
N LEU A 41 17.23 -11.83 12.94
CA LEU A 41 16.90 -10.63 12.18
C LEU A 41 17.42 -9.36 12.86
N LYS A 42 17.39 -9.30 14.20
CA LYS A 42 17.95 -8.19 14.97
C LYS A 42 19.47 -8.10 14.81
N GLU A 43 20.17 -9.23 14.81
CA GLU A 43 21.62 -9.30 14.61
C GLU A 43 22.00 -8.83 13.20
N GLU A 44 21.35 -9.37 12.16
CA GLU A 44 21.52 -8.91 10.77
C GLU A 44 21.32 -7.38 10.64
N THR A 45 20.28 -6.87 11.30
CA THR A 45 19.96 -5.43 11.27
C THR A 45 21.04 -4.60 11.97
N ARG A 46 21.60 -5.11 13.07
CA ARG A 46 22.69 -4.46 13.78
C ARG A 46 23.95 -4.42 12.92
N GLU A 47 24.24 -5.47 12.18
CA GLU A 47 25.36 -5.49 11.22
C GLU A 47 25.20 -4.41 10.14
N TYR A 48 24.00 -4.20 9.60
CA TYR A 48 23.76 -3.11 8.64
C TYR A 48 24.05 -1.75 9.24
N VAL A 49 23.61 -1.50 10.49
CA VAL A 49 23.88 -0.24 11.18
C VAL A 49 25.38 -0.04 11.37
N VAL A 50 26.12 -1.09 11.76
CA VAL A 50 27.59 -1.04 11.90
C VAL A 50 28.27 -0.77 10.55
N LYS A 51 27.77 -1.34 9.46
CA LYS A 51 28.26 -1.11 8.10
C LYS A 51 27.90 0.27 7.54
N GLY A 52 27.15 1.09 8.27
CA GLY A 52 26.70 2.40 7.77
C GLY A 52 25.63 2.29 6.68
N ILE A 53 24.89 1.18 6.63
CA ILE A 53 23.75 0.98 5.74
C ILE A 53 22.44 1.15 6.52
N ASP A 54 21.51 1.97 6.01
CA ASP A 54 20.21 2.17 6.67
C ASP A 54 19.40 0.86 6.63
N PRO A 55 19.09 0.24 7.79
CA PRO A 55 18.34 -1.01 7.84
C PRO A 55 16.91 -0.89 7.28
N ARG A 56 16.32 0.31 7.24
CA ARG A 56 14.96 0.53 6.72
C ARG A 56 14.90 0.30 5.22
N LEU A 57 15.95 0.71 4.50
CA LEU A 57 16.07 0.51 3.04
C LEU A 57 16.23 -0.97 2.69
N GLN A 58 16.92 -1.74 3.54
CA GLN A 58 17.07 -3.18 3.31
C GLN A 58 15.72 -3.91 3.41
N LEU A 59 14.84 -3.50 4.33
CA LEU A 59 13.49 -4.08 4.42
C LEU A 59 12.62 -3.72 3.22
N THR A 60 12.71 -2.50 2.69
CA THR A 60 11.95 -2.12 1.48
C THR A 60 12.46 -2.87 0.26
N ILE A 61 13.79 -3.02 0.10
CA ILE A 61 14.38 -3.82 -0.97
C ILE A 61 13.95 -5.29 -0.87
N LYS A 62 14.00 -5.90 0.32
CA LYS A 62 13.54 -7.29 0.52
C LYS A 62 12.06 -7.44 0.16
N LYS A 63 11.19 -6.50 0.54
CA LYS A 63 9.76 -6.51 0.14
C LYS A 63 9.57 -6.39 -1.36
N ASN A 64 10.28 -5.46 -2.00
CA ASN A 64 10.16 -5.22 -3.44
C ASN A 64 10.75 -6.35 -4.30
N LYS A 65 11.72 -7.12 -3.78
CA LYS A 65 12.23 -8.33 -4.44
C LYS A 65 11.23 -9.48 -4.44
N ILE A 66 10.35 -9.54 -3.44
CA ILE A 66 9.32 -10.59 -3.30
C ILE A 66 8.07 -10.24 -4.11
N ALA A 67 7.79 -8.94 -4.32
CA ALA A 67 6.79 -8.53 -5.29
C ALA A 67 7.18 -9.05 -6.68
N PRO A 68 6.23 -9.57 -7.48
CA PRO A 68 6.51 -9.94 -8.87
C PRO A 68 7.12 -8.72 -9.54
N GLN A 69 8.29 -8.89 -10.18
CA GLN A 69 8.87 -7.84 -10.98
C GLN A 69 7.98 -7.68 -12.20
N GLU A 70 7.04 -6.74 -12.13
CA GLU A 70 6.42 -6.21 -13.34
C GLU A 70 7.54 -5.66 -14.22
N ASP A 71 7.52 -6.02 -15.49
CA ASP A 71 8.59 -5.75 -16.44
C ASP A 71 8.90 -4.24 -16.47
N LYS A 72 10.06 -3.86 -15.92
CA LYS A 72 10.55 -2.47 -15.85
C LYS A 72 10.75 -1.81 -17.21
N ASN A 73 10.55 -2.56 -18.29
CA ASN A 73 10.77 -2.14 -19.67
C ASN A 73 9.59 -1.37 -20.25
N THR A 74 8.45 -1.34 -19.56
CA THR A 74 7.32 -0.51 -19.95
C THR A 74 7.09 0.48 -18.83
N THR A 75 7.78 1.62 -18.85
CA THR A 75 7.23 2.81 -18.21
C THR A 75 6.16 3.35 -19.16
N PRO A 76 4.87 3.01 -18.98
CA PRO A 76 3.85 3.53 -19.87
C PRO A 76 3.91 5.06 -19.82
N LEU A 77 3.75 5.69 -20.98
CA LEU A 77 3.62 7.13 -21.03
C LEU A 77 2.46 7.52 -20.09
N PHE A 78 2.52 8.68 -19.44
CA PHE A 78 1.48 9.10 -18.49
C PHE A 78 0.06 9.00 -19.09
N SER A 79 -0.07 9.20 -20.41
CA SER A 79 -1.33 9.03 -21.15
C SER A 79 -1.88 7.60 -21.10
N GLU A 80 -1.05 6.58 -21.29
CA GLU A 80 -1.44 5.18 -21.26
C GLU A 80 -1.84 4.76 -19.84
N TYR A 81 -1.01 5.13 -18.87
CA TYR A 81 -1.29 4.90 -17.45
C TYR A 81 -2.61 5.54 -17.01
N ALA A 82 -2.88 6.78 -17.44
CA ALA A 82 -4.12 7.48 -17.10
C ALA A 82 -5.36 6.77 -17.68
N LEU A 83 -5.27 6.17 -18.87
CA LEU A 83 -6.35 5.39 -19.47
C LEU A 83 -6.60 4.09 -18.70
N GLU A 84 -5.56 3.36 -18.33
CA GLU A 84 -5.67 2.15 -17.50
C GLU A 84 -6.24 2.46 -16.12
N TRP A 85 -5.74 3.51 -15.46
CA TRP A 85 -6.24 3.96 -14.17
C TRP A 85 -7.71 4.37 -14.24
N LYS A 86 -8.12 5.04 -15.34
CA LYS A 86 -9.53 5.38 -15.60
C LYS A 86 -10.39 4.13 -15.73
N LYS A 87 -9.93 3.08 -16.44
CA LYS A 87 -10.64 1.79 -16.54
C LYS A 87 -10.83 1.13 -15.17
N ILE A 88 -9.75 0.99 -14.40
CA ILE A 88 -9.77 0.41 -13.03
C ILE A 88 -10.73 1.19 -12.12
N LYS A 89 -10.73 2.53 -12.21
CA LYS A 89 -11.63 3.38 -11.44
C LYS A 89 -13.08 3.20 -11.86
N ILE A 90 -13.36 3.11 -13.16
CA ILE A 90 -14.71 2.84 -13.66
C ILE A 90 -15.20 1.48 -13.15
N GLU A 91 -14.42 0.41 -13.31
CA GLU A 91 -14.76 -0.94 -12.82
C GLU A 91 -15.01 -0.96 -11.30
N LYS A 92 -14.14 -0.33 -10.52
CA LYS A 92 -14.30 -0.22 -9.07
C LYS A 92 -15.57 0.57 -8.69
N LEU A 93 -15.93 1.60 -9.46
CA LEU A 93 -17.18 2.33 -9.29
C LEU A 93 -18.40 1.48 -9.68
N TYR A 94 -18.30 0.65 -10.72
CA TYR A 94 -19.35 -0.30 -11.10
C TYR A 94 -19.60 -1.36 -10.02
N ILE A 95 -18.53 -1.86 -9.37
CA ILE A 95 -18.61 -2.80 -8.25
C ILE A 95 -19.21 -2.14 -6.99
N TYR A 96 -18.84 -0.88 -6.69
CA TYR A 96 -19.31 -0.17 -5.50
C TYR A 96 -20.77 0.32 -5.62
N ILE A 97 -21.20 0.72 -6.82
CA ILE A 97 -22.52 1.32 -6.99
C ILE A 97 -23.61 0.25 -7.10
N GLY A 98 -23.29 -0.96 -7.54
CA GLY A 98 -24.27 -1.98 -7.87
C GLY A 98 -25.26 -1.47 -8.92
N ARG A 99 -25.28 -2.14 -10.08
CA ARG A 99 -26.41 -2.13 -11.03
C ARG A 99 -26.43 -1.02 -12.08
N GLU A 100 -27.02 -1.39 -13.21
CA GLU A 100 -27.44 -0.64 -14.40
C GLU A 100 -28.35 0.58 -14.12
N ASP A 101 -28.49 0.98 -12.85
CA ASP A 101 -29.45 1.96 -12.35
C ASP A 101 -28.86 3.36 -12.11
N ALA A 102 -27.54 3.56 -12.25
CA ALA A 102 -26.92 4.88 -12.07
C ALA A 102 -27.33 5.89 -13.16
N LEU A 103 -27.51 5.42 -14.41
CA LEU A 103 -28.04 6.23 -15.52
C LEU A 103 -29.54 6.51 -15.36
N LYS A 104 -30.32 5.52 -14.91
CA LYS A 104 -31.76 5.66 -14.63
C LYS A 104 -32.05 6.61 -13.48
N ARG A 105 -31.26 6.56 -12.40
CA ARG A 105 -31.32 7.52 -11.26
C ARG A 105 -31.02 8.95 -11.68
N ARG A 106 -30.09 9.16 -12.62
CA ARG A 106 -29.80 10.48 -13.20
C ARG A 106 -30.93 11.02 -14.07
N GLN A 107 -31.67 10.15 -14.76
CA GLN A 107 -32.85 10.55 -15.55
C GLN A 107 -34.07 10.83 -14.67
N SER A 108 -34.25 10.11 -13.56
CA SER A 108 -35.40 10.26 -12.65
C SER A 108 -35.27 11.39 -11.62
N THR A 109 -34.05 11.85 -11.32
CA THR A 109 -33.79 12.93 -10.34
C THR A 109 -33.65 14.32 -10.96
N CYS A 110 -33.75 14.44 -12.29
CA CYS A 110 -33.90 15.74 -12.91
C CYS A 110 -35.26 16.32 -12.50
N LYS A 111 -35.22 17.27 -11.55
CA LYS A 111 -36.38 18.02 -11.05
C LYS A 111 -37.14 18.79 -12.15
N TYR A 112 -36.54 18.89 -13.35
CA TYR A 112 -37.09 19.55 -14.52
C TYR A 112 -37.14 18.55 -15.69
N PRO A 113 -38.26 18.46 -16.43
CA PRO A 113 -38.33 17.67 -17.63
C PRO A 113 -37.36 18.25 -18.67
N LYS A 114 -36.64 17.37 -19.38
CA LYS A 114 -35.79 17.79 -20.49
C LYS A 114 -36.70 18.36 -21.58
N LEU A 115 -36.55 19.65 -21.88
CA LEU A 115 -37.21 20.29 -23.01
C LEU A 115 -36.83 19.49 -24.27
N SER A 116 -37.83 18.91 -24.95
CA SER A 116 -37.64 18.32 -26.25
C SER A 116 -37.28 19.44 -27.21
N THR A 117 -36.02 19.49 -27.64
CA THR A 117 -35.64 20.26 -28.82
C THR A 117 -36.29 19.60 -30.03
N GLN A 118 -37.46 20.10 -30.43
CA GLN A 118 -37.98 19.84 -31.76
C GLN A 118 -37.06 20.55 -32.74
N LEU A 119 -36.26 19.78 -33.46
CA LEU A 119 -35.47 20.27 -34.58
C LEU A 119 -36.44 20.49 -35.75
N THR A 120 -36.66 21.75 -36.10
CA THR A 120 -37.16 22.17 -37.42
C THR A 120 -36.00 22.30 -38.39
#